data_AF-A0AAW2DBC3-F1
#
_entry.id   AF-A0AAW2DBC3-F1
#
_cell.length_a   1.000
_cell.length_b   1.000
_cell.length_c   1.000
_cell.angle_alpha   90.00
_cell.angle_beta   90.00
_cell.angle_gamma   90.00
#
_symmetry.space_group_name_H-M   'P 1'
#
loop_
_entity.id
_entity.type
_entity.pdbx_description
1 polymer ?
#
loop_
_entity_poly.entity_id
_entity_poly.type
_entity_poly.pdbx_seq_one_letter_code
_entity_poly.pdbx_strand_id
1 'polypeptide(L)'
;LVMSSIDLYLYYGGEPRSDVTYRVTYEGPSKELEIIQLKKGREINLKKLKKKIMKELDLDRRLHDIKIIYRAPHAVFSDRIVFTPIEIKGDKHVKIMFKRINLTSQLKAAELYLSVEPRKEVGSEDVQQTTLEGGGGEEF
;
A
#
# COMPACT_ATOMS: atom_id res chain seq x y z
N LEU A 1 29.87 -7.32 -7.46
CA LEU A 1 29.08 -6.53 -6.48
C LEU A 1 27.73 -7.23 -6.32
N VAL A 2 27.47 -7.89 -5.19
CA VAL A 2 26.17 -8.53 -4.96
C VAL A 2 25.14 -7.41 -4.83
N MET A 3 24.27 -7.26 -5.83
CA MET A 3 23.14 -6.34 -5.75
C MET A 3 22.23 -6.82 -4.63
N SER A 4 22.32 -6.18 -3.47
CA SER A 4 21.43 -6.53 -2.36
C SER A 4 19.98 -6.17 -2.72
N SER A 5 19.05 -7.04 -2.40
CA SER A 5 17.61 -6.79 -2.47
C SER A 5 17.06 -6.54 -1.06
N ILE A 6 15.84 -6.03 -1.01
CA ILE A 6 15.01 -6.02 0.18
C ILE A 6 13.77 -6.83 -0.15
N ASP A 7 13.53 -7.84 0.66
CA ASP A 7 12.31 -8.62 0.59
C ASP A 7 11.19 -7.83 1.27
N LEU A 8 10.03 -7.76 0.63
CA LEU A 8 8.80 -7.24 1.21
C LEU A 8 7.84 -8.39 1.37
N TYR A 9 7.39 -8.60 2.60
CA TYR A 9 6.36 -9.58 2.95
C TYR A 9 5.03 -8.85 2.94
N LEU A 10 4.15 -9.25 2.03
CA LEU A 10 2.87 -8.62 1.74
C LEU A 10 1.77 -9.47 2.35
N TYR A 11 1.22 -9.01 3.47
CA TYR A 11 0.07 -9.63 4.10
C TYR A 11 -1.20 -8.96 3.56
N TYR A 12 -2.09 -9.73 2.95
CA TYR A 12 -3.34 -9.26 2.33
C TYR A 12 -4.51 -10.20 2.63
N GLY A 13 -5.75 -9.78 2.31
CA GLY A 13 -6.96 -10.58 2.53
C GLY A 13 -7.42 -10.69 4.00
N GLY A 14 -6.80 -9.91 4.89
CA GLY A 14 -7.20 -9.77 6.29
C GLY A 14 -7.17 -8.30 6.74
N GLU A 15 -7.24 -8.10 8.05
CA GLU A 15 -7.20 -6.80 8.70
C GLU A 15 -6.05 -6.75 9.72
N PRO A 16 -5.31 -5.63 9.78
CA PRO A 16 -4.35 -5.41 10.86
C PRO A 16 -5.10 -5.15 12.17
N ARG A 17 -4.81 -5.94 13.21
CA ARG A 17 -5.28 -5.70 14.57
C ARG A 17 -4.12 -5.25 15.46
N SER A 18 -4.37 -4.22 16.25
CA SER A 18 -3.45 -3.82 17.32
C SER A 18 -3.85 -4.57 18.57
N ASP A 19 -2.95 -5.37 19.14
CA ASP A 19 -3.15 -5.90 20.48
C ASP A 19 -2.72 -4.87 21.55
N VAL A 20 -3.11 -5.12 22.79
CA VAL A 20 -2.80 -4.29 23.98
C VAL A 20 -1.31 -4.32 24.34
N THR A 21 -0.53 -5.20 23.70
CA THR A 21 0.87 -5.52 23.95
C THR A 21 1.83 -4.96 22.88
N TYR A 22 1.38 -3.99 22.08
CA TYR A 22 2.14 -3.40 20.97
C TYR A 22 2.49 -4.38 19.85
N ARG A 23 1.85 -5.55 19.79
CA ARG A 23 1.95 -6.45 18.65
C ARG A 23 0.84 -6.10 17.67
N VAL A 24 1.25 -5.75 16.47
CA VAL A 24 0.34 -5.75 15.33
C VAL A 24 0.22 -7.19 14.87
N THR A 25 -0.99 -7.75 14.94
CA THR A 25 -1.35 -9.02 14.31
C THR A 25 -2.07 -8.75 13.00
N TYR A 26 -2.04 -9.72 12.09
CA TYR A 26 -2.82 -9.69 10.86
C TYR A 26 -3.77 -10.88 10.88
N GLU A 27 -5.06 -10.58 10.97
CA GLU A 27 -6.11 -11.57 11.22
C GLU A 27 -7.16 -11.49 10.13
N GLY A 28 -7.79 -12.61 9.82
CA GLY A 28 -8.81 -12.69 8.78
C GLY A 28 -8.89 -14.10 8.20
N PRO A 29 -10.09 -14.53 7.77
CA PRO A 29 -10.30 -15.86 7.21
C PRO A 29 -9.58 -16.06 5.86
N SER A 30 -9.34 -14.99 5.12
CA SER A 30 -8.69 -14.99 3.81
C SER A 30 -7.28 -14.42 3.85
N LYS A 31 -6.60 -14.48 5.00
CA LYS A 31 -5.24 -13.94 5.13
C LYS A 31 -4.27 -14.74 4.27
N GLU A 32 -3.51 -14.03 3.46
CA GLU A 32 -2.49 -14.59 2.57
C GLU A 32 -1.19 -13.79 2.71
N LEU A 33 -0.08 -14.42 2.29
CA LEU A 33 1.26 -13.84 2.32
C LEU A 33 1.90 -14.00 0.95
N GLU A 34 2.31 -12.88 0.37
CA GLU A 34 3.14 -12.85 -0.84
C GLU A 34 4.50 -12.19 -0.56
N ILE A 35 5.51 -12.55 -1.36
CA ILE A 35 6.87 -12.02 -1.19
C ILE A 35 7.34 -11.38 -2.48
N ILE A 36 7.66 -10.08 -2.41
CA ILE A 36 8.29 -9.38 -3.53
C ILE A 36 9.68 -8.87 -3.18
N GLN A 37 10.59 -8.96 -4.13
CA GLN A 37 11.92 -8.37 -3.99
C GLN A 37 11.99 -6.99 -4.62
N LEU A 38 12.65 -6.07 -3.91
CA LEU A 38 13.04 -4.76 -4.42
C LEU A 38 14.57 -4.66 -4.48
N LYS A 39 15.11 -4.31 -5.65
CA LYS A 39 16.55 -4.09 -5.81
C LYS A 39 16.98 -2.86 -5.00
N LYS A 40 17.97 -2.97 -4.12
CA LYS A 40 18.55 -1.81 -3.42
C LYS A 40 19.19 -0.85 -4.43
N GLY A 41 19.18 0.44 -4.11
CA GLY A 41 19.76 1.51 -4.94
C GLY A 41 18.82 2.12 -5.99
N ARG A 42 17.63 1.53 -6.24
CA ARG A 42 16.59 2.20 -7.03
C ARG A 42 15.70 3.04 -6.11
N GLU A 43 15.63 4.34 -6.35
CA GLU A 43 14.64 5.18 -5.69
C GLU A 43 13.23 4.73 -6.09
N ILE A 44 12.45 4.31 -5.10
CA ILE A 44 11.05 3.92 -5.26
C ILE A 44 10.19 4.91 -4.46
N ASN A 45 9.26 5.54 -5.16
CA ASN A 45 8.24 6.38 -4.56
C ASN A 45 6.98 5.55 -4.27
N LEU A 46 6.02 6.10 -3.52
CA LEU A 46 4.80 5.41 -3.13
C LEU A 46 4.03 4.91 -4.35
N LYS A 47 3.91 5.73 -5.40
CA LYS A 47 3.22 5.35 -6.65
C LYS A 47 3.84 4.11 -7.30
N LYS A 48 5.17 4.02 -7.37
CA LYS A 48 5.90 2.86 -7.92
C LYS A 48 5.79 1.65 -7.00
N LEU A 49 5.85 1.83 -5.68
CA LEU A 49 5.66 0.76 -4.70
C LEU A 49 4.26 0.15 -4.84
N LYS A 50 3.22 0.98 -4.79
CA LYS A 50 1.82 0.57 -5.00
C LYS A 50 1.64 -0.15 -6.34
N LYS A 51 2.21 0.38 -7.43
CA LYS A 51 2.17 -0.28 -8.75
C LYS A 51 2.72 -1.71 -8.71
N LYS A 52 3.86 -1.91 -8.04
CA LYS A 52 4.53 -3.20 -8.02
C LYS A 52 3.77 -4.21 -7.16
N ILE A 53 3.28 -3.77 -5.99
CA ILE A 53 2.44 -4.59 -5.10
C ILE A 53 1.14 -5.00 -5.83
N MET A 54 0.40 -4.05 -6.40
CA MET A 54 -0.85 -4.36 -7.11
C MET A 54 -0.63 -5.30 -8.30
N LYS A 55 0.49 -5.15 -9.03
CA LYS A 55 0.83 -6.07 -10.11
C LYS A 55 1.08 -7.49 -9.60
N GLU A 56 1.75 -7.63 -8.45
CA GLU A 56 2.01 -8.96 -7.87
C GLU A 56 0.71 -9.64 -7.44
N LEU A 57 -0.19 -8.87 -6.82
CA LEU A 57 -1.47 -9.36 -6.30
C LEU A 57 -2.59 -9.40 -7.36
N ASP A 58 -2.25 -9.27 -8.65
CA ASP A 58 -3.18 -9.22 -9.78
C ASP A 58 -4.37 -8.24 -9.61
N LEU A 59 -4.12 -7.10 -8.96
CA LEU A 59 -5.12 -6.06 -8.73
C LEU A 59 -5.21 -5.09 -9.91
N ASP A 60 -6.40 -4.90 -10.46
CA ASP A 60 -6.64 -3.86 -11.47
C ASP A 60 -6.48 -2.46 -10.86
N ARG A 61 -5.48 -1.72 -11.32
CA ARG A 61 -5.14 -0.38 -10.86
C ARG A 61 -6.17 0.68 -11.26
N ARG A 62 -7.08 0.37 -12.17
CA ARG A 62 -8.22 1.23 -12.54
C ARG A 62 -9.32 1.14 -11.49
N LEU A 63 -9.53 -0.06 -10.94
CA LEU A 63 -10.62 -0.36 -10.01
C LEU A 63 -10.19 -0.33 -8.55
N HIS A 64 -8.89 -0.54 -8.27
CA HIS A 64 -8.37 -0.70 -6.92
C HIS A 64 -7.31 0.35 -6.59
N ASP A 65 -7.28 0.72 -5.32
CA ASP A 65 -6.10 1.25 -4.64
C ASP A 65 -5.78 0.36 -3.43
N ILE A 66 -4.61 0.58 -2.82
CA ILE A 66 -4.20 -0.14 -1.63
C ILE A 66 -3.78 0.83 -0.52
N LYS A 67 -4.24 0.55 0.69
CA LYS A 67 -3.68 1.11 1.92
C LYS A 67 -2.55 0.20 2.40
N ILE A 68 -1.44 0.79 2.83
CA ILE A 68 -0.26 0.06 3.26
C ILE A 68 0.10 0.46 4.68
N ILE A 69 0.08 -0.49 5.60
CA ILE A 69 0.62 -0.35 6.96
C ILE A 69 1.95 -1.07 7.03
N TYR A 70 3.02 -0.32 7.29
CA TYR A 70 4.33 -0.87 7.58
C TYR A 70 4.43 -1.25 9.05
N ARG A 71 4.79 -2.50 9.32
CA ARG A 71 5.14 -2.97 10.66
C ARG A 71 6.56 -2.53 10.99
N ALA A 72 6.70 -1.29 11.41
CA ALA A 72 8.00 -0.65 11.55
C ALA A 72 8.71 -1.11 12.83
N PRO A 73 10.01 -1.47 12.78
CA PRO A 73 10.80 -1.62 14.00
C PRO A 73 10.85 -0.25 14.69
N HIS A 74 10.45 -0.21 15.95
CA HIS A 74 10.45 0.99 16.78
C HIS A 74 11.62 0.98 17.76
N ALA A 75 11.79 -0.13 18.48
CA ALA A 75 12.90 -0.32 19.41
C ALA A 75 13.45 -1.74 19.29
N VAL A 76 14.77 -1.87 19.36
CA VAL A 76 15.48 -3.15 19.35
C VAL A 76 16.09 -3.34 20.74
N PHE A 77 15.65 -4.39 21.43
CA PHE A 77 16.21 -4.86 22.69
C PHE A 77 17.06 -6.11 22.42
N SER A 78 17.83 -6.56 23.41
CA SER A 78 18.75 -7.70 23.29
C SER A 78 18.09 -8.99 22.78
N ASP A 79 16.83 -9.23 23.15
CA ASP A 79 16.08 -10.45 22.86
C ASP A 79 14.83 -10.24 21.98
N ARG A 80 14.44 -8.98 21.73
CA ARG A 80 13.16 -8.67 21.07
C ARG A 80 13.18 -7.36 20.31
N ILE A 81 12.40 -7.31 19.24
CA ILE A 81 12.10 -6.08 18.50
C ILE A 81 10.66 -5.67 18.82
N VAL A 82 10.47 -4.44 19.26
CA VAL A 82 9.16 -3.81 19.41
C VAL A 82 8.81 -3.14 18.09
N PHE A 83 7.60 -3.43 17.61
CA PHE A 83 7.10 -2.91 16.35
C PHE A 83 6.00 -1.88 16.57
N THR A 84 5.85 -0.97 15.62
CA THR A 84 4.78 0.03 15.60
C THR A 84 4.18 0.10 14.20
N PRO A 85 2.86 0.07 14.04
CA PRO A 85 2.23 0.23 12.75
C PRO A 85 2.41 1.67 12.26
N ILE A 86 2.88 1.85 11.03
CA ILE A 86 3.00 3.15 10.37
C ILE A 86 2.31 3.08 9.02
N GLU A 87 1.30 3.91 8.81
CA GLU A 87 0.64 4.02 7.51
C GLU A 87 1.53 4.75 6.48
N ILE A 88 1.77 4.12 5.33
CA ILE A 88 2.55 4.70 4.24
C ILE A 88 1.68 5.64 3.39
N LYS A 89 1.50 6.87 3.88
CA LYS A 89 0.77 7.96 3.19
C LYS A 89 1.54 8.73 2.10
N GLY A 90 2.87 8.57 2.00
CA GLY A 90 3.66 9.32 1.03
C GLY A 90 5.11 8.88 0.92
N ASP A 91 5.84 9.50 0.00
CA ASP A 91 7.22 9.12 -0.35
C ASP A 91 8.19 9.21 0.83
N LYS A 92 7.97 10.15 1.76
CA LYS A 92 8.74 10.24 3.00
C LYS A 92 8.65 8.96 3.83
N HIS A 93 7.46 8.36 3.94
CA HIS A 93 7.28 7.12 4.69
C HIS A 93 7.97 5.94 4.00
N VAL A 94 7.92 5.88 2.67
CA VAL A 94 8.67 4.88 1.89
C VAL A 94 10.17 5.01 2.18
N LYS A 95 10.73 6.22 2.10
CA LYS A 95 12.15 6.48 2.43
C LYS A 95 12.52 6.03 3.85
N ILE A 96 11.65 6.30 4.84
CA ILE A 96 11.85 5.87 6.23
C ILE A 96 11.84 4.35 6.36
N MET A 97 10.92 3.65 5.68
CA MET A 97 10.86 2.19 5.67
C MET A 97 12.18 1.59 5.21
N PHE A 98 12.70 2.04 4.06
CA PHE A 98 14.00 1.59 3.53
C PHE A 98 15.15 1.90 4.47
N LYS A 99 15.18 3.12 5.04
CA LYS A 99 16.22 3.51 6.00
C LYS A 99 16.22 2.58 7.22
N ARG A 100 15.06 2.29 7.79
CA ARG A 100 14.95 1.43 8.98
C ARG A 100 15.42 0.00 8.71
N ILE A 101 14.99 -0.61 7.60
CA ILE A 101 15.41 -1.97 7.24
C ILE A 101 16.92 -2.04 7.05
N ASN A 102 17.51 -1.05 6.39
CA ASN A 102 18.97 -1.02 6.18
C ASN A 102 19.77 -0.79 7.47
N LEU A 103 19.18 -0.16 8.50
CA LEU A 103 19.83 0.10 9.78
C LEU A 103 19.61 -1.03 10.80
N THR A 104 18.60 -1.88 10.61
CA THR A 104 18.29 -2.99 11.53
C THR A 104 18.77 -4.31 10.93
N SER A 105 20.03 -4.67 11.20
CA SER A 105 20.68 -5.88 10.68
C SER A 105 19.97 -7.19 11.03
N GLN A 106 19.17 -7.20 12.11
CA GLN A 106 18.36 -8.35 12.52
C GLN A 106 17.15 -8.60 11.60
N LEU A 107 16.72 -7.60 10.83
CA LEU A 107 15.59 -7.75 9.91
C LEU A 107 16.05 -8.28 8.55
N LYS A 108 15.38 -9.33 8.09
CA LYS A 108 15.58 -9.91 6.75
C LYS A 108 14.63 -9.32 5.70
N ALA A 109 13.47 -8.80 6.12
CA ALA A 109 12.42 -8.29 5.24
C ALA A 109 11.68 -7.10 5.87
N ALA A 110 10.96 -6.34 5.05
CA ALA A 110 9.91 -5.43 5.50
C ALA A 110 8.57 -6.17 5.55
N GLU A 111 7.82 -6.03 6.63
CA GLU A 111 6.46 -6.56 6.72
C GLU A 111 5.44 -5.45 6.44
N LEU A 112 4.59 -5.67 5.44
CA LEU A 112 3.54 -4.75 4.98
C LEU A 112 2.17 -5.40 5.10
N TYR A 113 1.26 -4.79 5.86
CA TYR A 113 -0.14 -5.16 5.90
C TYR A 113 -0.93 -4.32 4.90
N LEU A 114 -1.68 -4.99 4.05
CA LEU A 114 -2.40 -4.39 2.93
C LEU A 114 -3.90 -4.45 3.18
N SER A 115 -4.57 -3.37 2.80
CA SER A 115 -6.03 -3.34 2.64
C SER A 115 -6.30 -2.86 1.22
N VAL A 116 -7.09 -3.65 0.48
CA VAL A 116 -7.52 -3.30 -0.88
C VAL A 116 -8.77 -2.45 -0.76
N GLU A 117 -8.79 -1.30 -1.44
CA GLU A 117 -9.90 -0.36 -1.43
C GLU A 117 -10.37 -0.11 -2.87
N PRO A 118 -11.67 0.10 -3.12
CA PRO A 118 -12.14 0.59 -4.40
C PRO A 118 -11.49 1.94 -4.70
N ARG A 119 -11.02 2.10 -5.93
CA ARG A 119 -10.47 3.38 -6.37
C ARG A 119 -11.62 4.37 -6.49
N LYS A 120 -11.56 5.47 -5.74
CA LYS A 120 -12.53 6.56 -5.89
C LYS A 120 -12.42 7.13 -7.30
N GLU A 121 -13.51 7.12 -8.05
CA GLU A 121 -13.61 7.91 -9.27
C GLU A 121 -13.39 9.37 -8.89
N VAL A 122 -12.35 9.99 -9.46
CA VAL A 122 -12.30 11.45 -9.51
C VAL A 122 -13.40 11.80 -10.50
N GLY A 123 -14.55 12.24 -9.98
CA GLY A 123 -15.74 12.53 -10.75
C GLY A 123 -15.36 13.24 -12.04
N SER A 124 -15.82 12.70 -13.17
CA SER A 124 -16.02 13.50 -14.36
C SER A 124 -16.82 14.72 -13.92
N GLU A 125 -16.23 15.91 -14.01
CA GLU A 125 -16.98 17.16 -13.94
C GLU A 125 -18.20 17.01 -14.85
N ASP A 126 -19.37 17.29 -14.28
CA ASP A 126 -20.67 17.13 -14.91
C ASP A 126 -20.68 17.68 -16.35
N VAL A 127 -20.57 16.79 -17.33
CA VAL A 127 -20.99 17.12 -18.70
C VAL A 127 -22.52 17.11 -18.65
N GLN A 128 -23.10 18.28 -18.36
CA GLN A 128 -24.51 18.54 -18.61
C GLN A 128 -24.73 18.42 -20.12
N GLN A 129 -25.08 17.21 -20.55
CA GLN A 129 -25.58 16.96 -21.89
C GLN A 129 -27.11 17.02 -21.81
N THR A 130 -27.68 18.22 -21.84
CA THR A 130 -29.07 18.39 -22.23
C THR A 130 -29.10 18.66 -23.74
N THR A 131 -29.38 17.61 -24.50
CA THR A 131 -29.88 17.70 -25.87
C THR A 131 -31.31 17.16 -25.85
N LEU A 132 -32.26 17.96 -26.32
CA LEU A 132 -33.51 17.59 -27.02
C LEU A 132 -34.02 18.90 -27.65
N GLU A 133 -33.83 19.06 -28.98
CA GLU A 133 -34.89 19.06 -30.00
C GLU A 133 -35.83 20.28 -29.87
N GLY A 134 -36.00 21.20 -30.83
CA GLY A 134 -36.04 21.05 -32.28
C GLY A 134 -37.48 21.22 -32.78
N GLY A 135 -37.86 22.45 -33.19
CA GLY A 135 -38.82 22.68 -34.29
C GLY A 135 -40.25 23.19 -33.99
N GLY A 136 -40.67 24.20 -34.78
CA GLY A 136 -42.06 24.62 -35.09
C GLY A 136 -42.68 25.59 -34.07
N GLY A 137 -43.04 26.85 -34.41
CA GLY A 137 -44.20 27.26 -35.22
C GLY A 137 -45.47 27.19 -34.35
N GLU A 138 -46.38 28.15 -34.18
CA GLU A 138 -46.84 29.33 -34.92
C GLU A 138 -47.57 30.30 -33.96
N GLU A 139 -47.94 31.45 -34.51
CA GLU A 139 -48.82 32.57 -34.09
C GLU A 139 -49.90 32.30 -33.03
N PHE A 140 -50.09 33.27 -32.12
CA PHE A 140 -51.27 34.16 -31.97
C PHE A 140 -50.94 35.32 -31.02
#